data_AF-A0A4Y6UWX1-F1
#
_entry.id   AF-A0A4Y6UWX1-F1
#
_cell.length_a   1.000
_cell.length_b   1.000
_cell.length_c   1.000
_cell.angle_alpha   90.00
_cell.angle_beta   90.00
_cell.angle_gamma   90.00
#
_symmetry.space_group_name_H-M   'P 1'
#
loop_
_entity.id
_entity.type
_entity.pdbx_description
1 polymer ?
#
loop_
_entity_poly.entity_id
_entity_poly.type
_entity_poly.pdbx_seq_one_letter_code
_entity_poly.pdbx_strand_id
1 'polypeptide(L)' 'MVTISLRVDDRDNKLIRDYAKLKKMSVSDLMRNAIIEKIEDEVDLDAFDRAFTDMDHTYSLDEVKKELGL' A
#
# COMPACT_ATOMS: atom_id res chain seq x y z
N MET A 1 -3.12 24.80 4.63
CA MET A 1 -3.53 23.45 5.06
C MET A 1 -4.82 23.11 4.34
N VAL A 2 -4.91 21.91 3.78
CA VAL A 2 -6.17 21.36 3.26
C VAL A 2 -6.77 20.49 4.36
N THR A 3 -8.06 20.66 4.65
CA THR A 3 -8.77 19.90 5.68
C THR A 3 -9.74 18.93 5.01
N ILE A 4 -9.70 17.67 5.42
CA ILE A 4 -10.66 16.64 4.99
C ILE A 4 -11.56 16.33 6.19
N SER A 5 -12.87 16.43 6.00
CA SER A 5 -13.85 16.06 7.01
C SER A 5 -14.40 14.67 6.68
N LEU A 6 -14.24 13.71 7.59
CA LEU A 6 -14.78 12.37 7.46
C LEU A 6 -15.95 12.19 8.43
N ARG A 7 -17.09 11.72 7.91
CA ARG A 7 -18.22 11.31 8.74
C ARG A 7 -18.03 9.85 9.14
N VAL A 8 -18.10 9.58 10.43
CA VAL A 8 -18.03 8.24 11.03
C VAL A 8 -19.04 8.16 12.16
N ASP A 9 -19.44 6.95 12.54
CA ASP A 9 -20.22 6.74 13.76
C ASP A 9 -19.32 6.81 15.02
N ASP A 10 -19.94 6.80 16.20
CA ASP A 10 -19.22 6.93 17.46
C ASP A 10 -18.29 5.74 17.76
N ARG A 11 -18.68 4.54 17.32
CA ARG A 11 -17.90 3.31 17.52
C ARG A 11 -16.62 3.36 16.70
N ASP A 12 -16.75 3.69 15.43
CA ASP A 12 -15.64 3.77 14.49
C ASP A 12 -14.70 4.93 14.85
N ASN A 13 -15.26 6.09 15.25
CA ASN A 13 -14.47 7.21 15.79
C ASN A 13 -13.63 6.80 17.01
N LYS A 14 -14.20 6.01 17.93
CA LYS A 14 -13.46 5.49 19.09
C LYS A 14 -12.36 4.53 18.66
N LEU A 15 -12.64 3.59 17.76
CA LEU A 15 -11.67 2.63 17.25
C LEU A 15 -10.49 3.32 16.56
N ILE A 16 -10.76 4.28 15.67
CA ILE A 16 -9.72 5.05 14.96
C ILE A 16 -8.81 5.77 15.95
N ARG A 17 -9.38 6.42 16.97
CA ARG A 17 -8.61 7.15 17.99
C ARG A 17 -7.78 6.22 18.87
N ASP A 18 -8.35 5.10 19.30
CA ASP A 18 -7.65 4.12 20.15
C ASP A 18 -6.49 3.47 19.37
N TYR A 19 -6.69 3.16 18.09
CA TYR A 19 -5.62 2.64 17.22
C TYR A 19 -4.51 3.66 16.98
N ALA A 20 -4.86 4.93 16.68
CA ALA A 20 -3.88 5.99 16.50
C ALA A 20 -3.01 6.19 17.77
N LYS A 21 -3.65 6.18 18.96
CA LYS A 21 -2.95 6.21 20.26
C LYS A 21 -2.01 5.03 20.44
N LEU A 22 -2.48 3.81 20.16
CA LEU A 22 -1.67 2.59 20.26
C LEU A 22 -0.42 2.67 19.38
N LYS A 23 -0.56 3.22 18.18
CA LYS A 23 0.52 3.42 17.21
C LYS A 23 1.32 4.70 17.42
N LYS A 24 1.00 5.49 18.46
CA LYS A 24 1.66 6.77 18.80
C LYS A 24 1.69 7.77 17.62
N MET A 25 0.62 7.81 16.84
CA MET A 25 0.45 8.71 15.70
C MET A 25 -0.83 9.54 15.84
N SER A 26 -0.94 10.64 15.09
CA SER A 26 -2.19 11.39 15.05
C SER A 26 -3.23 10.66 14.19
N VAL A 27 -4.52 10.96 14.39
CA VAL A 27 -5.59 10.45 13.52
C VAL A 27 -5.37 10.90 12.07
N SER A 28 -4.89 12.13 11.86
CA SER A 28 -4.60 12.64 10.53
C SER A 28 -3.48 11.87 9.83
N ASP A 29 -2.43 11.49 10.57
CA ASP A 29 -1.32 10.70 10.01
C ASP A 29 -1.77 9.28 9.69
N LEU A 30 -2.54 8.67 10.59
CA LEU A 30 -3.13 7.35 10.38
C LEU A 30 -3.98 7.34 9.10
N MET A 31 -4.90 8.29 8.97
CA MET A 31 -5.81 8.37 7.82
C MET A 31 -5.05 8.66 6.53
N ARG A 32 -4.06 9.57 6.57
CA ARG A 32 -3.20 9.86 5.41
C ARG A 32 -2.48 8.61 4.95
N ASN A 33 -1.79 7.92 5.85
CA ASN A 33 -0.97 6.77 5.50
C ASN A 33 -1.85 5.64 4.95
N ALA A 34 -2.98 5.34 5.59
CA ALA A 34 -3.89 4.31 5.12
C ALA A 34 -4.45 4.59 3.72
N ILE A 35 -4.75 5.85 3.39
CA ILE A 35 -5.24 6.23 2.06
C ILE A 35 -4.12 6.12 1.03
N ILE A 36 -2.91 6.60 1.34
CA ILE A 36 -1.76 6.53 0.42
C ILE A 36 -1.37 5.09 0.15
N GLU A 37 -1.26 4.26 1.19
CA GLU A 37 -0.96 2.82 1.08
C GLU A 37 -1.98 2.13 0.18
N LYS A 38 -3.28 2.43 0.34
CA LYS A 38 -4.33 1.86 -0.50
C LYS A 38 -4.22 2.28 -1.98
N ILE A 39 -3.81 3.52 -2.24
CA ILE A 39 -3.58 4.01 -3.60
C ILE A 39 -2.35 3.33 -4.20
N GLU A 40 -1.25 3.21 -3.43
CA GLU A 40 -0.03 2.53 -3.85
C GLU A 40 -0.29 1.06 -4.19
N ASP A 41 -1.05 0.33 -3.36
CA ASP A 41 -1.46 -1.05 -3.65
C ASP A 41 -2.16 -1.17 -5.02
N GLU A 42 -3.07 -0.24 -5.34
CA GLU A 42 -3.80 -0.25 -6.61
C GLU A 42 -2.90 0.10 -7.80
N VAL A 43 -1.97 1.04 -7.62
CA VAL A 43 -0.99 1.41 -8.65
C VAL A 43 0.02 0.27 -8.90
N ASP A 44 0.50 -0.36 -7.84
CA ASP A 44 1.45 -1.47 -7.92
C ASP A 44 0.83 -2.70 -8.60
N LEU A 45 -0.45 -2.99 -8.31
CA LEU A 45 -1.20 -4.05 -9.00
C LEU A 45 -1.36 -3.75 -10.49
N ASP A 46 -1.75 -2.53 -10.87
CA ASP A 46 -1.85 -2.16 -12.28
C ASP A 46 -0.48 -2.21 -12.99
N ALA A 47 0.58 -1.77 -12.32
CA ALA A 47 1.94 -1.85 -12.86
C ALA A 47 2.38 -3.31 -13.06
N PHE A 48 2.06 -4.20 -12.11
CA PHE A 48 2.31 -5.63 -12.21
C PHE A 48 1.53 -6.25 -13.38
N ASP A 49 0.23 -6.00 -13.49
CA ASP A 49 -0.61 -6.56 -14.54
C ASP A 49 -0.14 -6.16 -15.95
N ARG A 50 0.29 -4.90 -16.12
CA ARG A 50 0.91 -4.42 -17.36
C ARG A 50 2.22 -5.14 -17.65
N ALA A 51 3.13 -5.17 -16.68
CA ALA A 51 4.43 -5.84 -16.85
C ALA A 51 4.27 -7.34 -17.15
N PHE A 52 3.29 -8.00 -16.52
CA PHE A 52 3.00 -9.42 -16.73
C PHE A 52 2.39 -9.67 -18.10
N THR A 53 1.51 -8.78 -18.59
CA THR A 53 0.93 -8.88 -19.93
C THR A 53 1.99 -8.74 -21.03
N ASP A 54 2.95 -7.84 -20.83
CA ASP A 54 4.05 -7.59 -21.77
C ASP A 54 5.22 -8.59 -21.60
N MET A 55 5.11 -9.55 -20.67
CA MET A 55 6.18 -10.51 -20.35
C MET A 55 6.22 -11.65 -21.36
N ASP A 56 7.24 -11.65 -22.22
CA ASP A 56 7.41 -12.65 -23.29
C ASP A 56 8.00 -13.98 -22.78
N HIS A 57 8.88 -13.94 -21.79
CA HIS A 57 9.48 -15.13 -21.19
C HIS A 57 9.66 -14.98 -19.68
N THR A 58 9.74 -16.11 -18.97
CA THR A 58 10.17 -16.19 -17.57
C THR A 58 11.42 -17.04 -17.47
N TYR A 59 12.35 -16.67 -16.59
CA TYR A 59 13.51 -17.50 -16.28
C TYR A 59 13.32 -18.23 -14.94
N SER A 60 13.79 -19.46 -14.89
CA SER A 60 14.03 -20.19 -13.64
C SER A 60 15.21 -19.60 -12.88
N LEU A 61 15.30 -19.89 -11.58
CA LEU A 61 16.40 -19.42 -10.74
C LEU A 61 17.78 -19.85 -11.28
N ASP A 62 17.87 -21.05 -11.84
CA ASP A 62 19.13 -21.59 -12.39
C ASP A 62 19.54 -20.88 -13.68
N GLU A 63 18.58 -20.52 -14.54
CA GLU A 63 18.83 -19.72 -15.75
C GLU A 63 19.34 -18.33 -15.40
N VAL A 64 18.68 -17.65 -14.44
CA VAL A 64 19.10 -16.32 -13.98
C VAL A 64 20.50 -16.36 -13.36
N LYS A 65 20.80 -17.35 -12.51
CA LYS A 65 22.14 -17.50 -11.91
C LYS A 65 23.21 -17.68 -12.97
N LYS A 66 22.94 -18.52 -13.97
CA LYS A 66 23.85 -18.75 -15.09
C LYS A 66 24.08 -17.48 -15.92
N GLU A 67 23.05 -16.70 -16.20
CA GLU A 67 23.17 -15.43 -16.94
C GLU A 67 23.92 -14.34 -16.15
N LEU A 68 23.71 -14.28 -14.84
CA LEU A 68 24.35 -13.28 -13.96
C LEU A 68 25.75 -13.71 -13.47
N GLY A 69 26.20 -14.93 -13.77
CA GLY A 69 27.49 -15.46 -13.35
C GLY A 69 27.59 -15.76 -11.84
N LEU A 70 26.46 -16.15 -11.23
CA LEU A 70 26.32 -16.48 -9.80
C LEU A 70 26.26 -17.99 -9.54
#